data_AF-A0A1J4M2F2-F1
#
_entry.id   AF-A0A1J4M2F2-F1
#
_cell.length_a   1.000
_cell.length_b   1.000
_cell.length_c   1.000
_cell.angle_alpha   90.00
_cell.angle_beta   90.00
_cell.angle_gamma   90.00
#
_symmetry.space_group_name_H-M   'P 1'
#
loop_
_entity.id
_entity.type
_entity.pdbx_description
1 polymer ?
#
loop_
_entity_poly.entity_id
_entity_poly.type
_entity_poly.pdbx_seq_one_letter_code
_entity_poly.pdbx_strand_id
1 'polypeptide(L)'
;MNGPGLNSTRSVSVSVDSIPHWLWNALPLVGIVLLGWDPLVVVLLYWLEFGVFLLLNAPKIMLASGDRTGRLPDDVVCWPAGPTIRLGTAWLAILSVVVYGVAYLVVTSGSPLWSVFGEMTLSRSGAGEIAAGTMVLTVGAMLGSQLLAFRTEFIGKCEYERVTPAIQFVRPIGHLWLFFLVLLFASGHTVFDGNPMVLATVLILFKTAGDVLARRGLRIQPPSEAARSRTESFTPTAPPNWTGEPSVRALTSVWTPVIVAGSALAVALTVGLYGLLILEVIGQPYTGVLALGGVLLVATIGLTAFGVAVLRRRYWGLEYRLYPTGIAIYNTRHETVVRFVPYRTIEDCTCYRGVLPRALGLSSVCLTLEEPPTGARDGRFRTVFSSTESASFGADDDDVDVVLRALPVAEARGARELIDNHHRQRQTEAKTA
;
A
#
# COMPACT_ATOMS: atom_id res chain seq x y z
N MET A 1 -1.16 -50.35 2.81
CA MET A 1 -2.17 -50.03 3.83
C MET A 1 -2.94 -48.82 3.35
N ASN A 2 -4.16 -49.05 2.85
CA ASN A 2 -5.05 -48.02 2.29
C ASN A 2 -5.77 -47.34 3.46
N GLY A 3 -5.47 -46.07 3.72
CA GLY A 3 -6.16 -45.28 4.74
C GLY A 3 -7.62 -45.01 4.34
N PRO A 4 -8.58 -45.04 5.28
CA PRO A 4 -9.98 -44.78 4.99
C PRO A 4 -10.16 -43.34 4.50
N GLY A 5 -10.66 -43.21 3.27
CA GLY A 5 -11.00 -41.93 2.66
C GLY A 5 -12.06 -41.21 3.48
N LEU A 6 -11.65 -40.12 4.13
CA LEU A 6 -12.57 -39.19 4.76
C LEU A 6 -13.36 -38.48 3.66
N ASN A 7 -14.59 -38.95 3.42
CA ASN A 7 -15.58 -38.26 2.63
C ASN A 7 -15.87 -36.91 3.29
N SER A 8 -15.22 -35.86 2.78
CA SER A 8 -15.51 -34.47 3.11
C SER A 8 -16.95 -34.19 2.73
N THR A 9 -17.84 -34.23 3.73
CA THR A 9 -19.22 -33.78 3.61
C THR A 9 -19.19 -32.30 3.25
N ARG A 10 -19.37 -32.02 1.95
CA ARG A 10 -19.49 -30.69 1.37
C ARG A 10 -20.72 -30.03 1.99
N SER A 11 -20.53 -29.26 3.05
CA SER A 11 -21.58 -28.42 3.60
C SER A 11 -22.00 -27.46 2.49
N VAL A 12 -23.24 -27.59 2.04
CA VAL A 12 -23.89 -26.59 1.17
C VAL A 12 -24.14 -25.39 2.07
N SER A 13 -23.11 -24.57 2.29
CA SER A 13 -23.30 -23.25 2.85
C SER A 13 -24.17 -22.48 1.87
N VAL A 14 -25.43 -22.22 2.24
CA VAL A 14 -26.28 -21.25 1.56
C VAL A 14 -25.47 -19.95 1.55
N SER A 15 -24.91 -19.65 0.38
CA SER A 15 -24.05 -18.51 0.17
C SER A 15 -24.90 -17.27 0.36
N VAL A 16 -24.73 -16.61 1.51
CA VAL A 16 -25.23 -15.25 1.77
C VAL A 16 -24.54 -14.24 0.83
N ASP A 17 -23.64 -14.68 -0.06
CA ASP A 17 -22.91 -13.84 -1.02
C ASP A 17 -23.76 -13.31 -2.19
N SER A 18 -25.07 -13.60 -2.23
CA SER A 18 -25.91 -13.21 -3.36
C SER A 18 -26.90 -12.09 -3.05
N ILE A 19 -26.63 -11.20 -2.08
CA ILE A 19 -27.23 -9.87 -2.17
C ILE A 19 -26.47 -9.16 -3.29
N PRO A 20 -27.11 -8.85 -4.43
CA PRO A 20 -26.40 -8.23 -5.53
C PRO A 20 -25.84 -6.88 -5.08
N HIS A 21 -24.57 -6.59 -5.35
CA HIS A 21 -23.93 -5.32 -4.94
C HIS A 21 -24.71 -4.07 -5.39
N TRP A 22 -25.46 -4.15 -6.49
CA TRP A 22 -26.31 -3.06 -6.96
C TRP A 22 -27.43 -2.71 -5.96
N LEU A 23 -27.88 -3.64 -5.13
CA LEU A 23 -28.92 -3.40 -4.12
C LEU A 23 -28.41 -2.44 -3.03
N TRP A 24 -27.15 -2.61 -2.60
CA TRP A 24 -26.51 -1.72 -1.64
C TRP A 24 -26.30 -0.31 -2.21
N ASN A 25 -25.94 -0.23 -3.49
CA ASN A 25 -25.78 1.05 -4.18
C ASN A 25 -27.12 1.75 -4.46
N ALA A 26 -28.24 1.03 -4.51
CA ALA A 26 -29.57 1.59 -4.68
C ALA A 26 -30.18 2.13 -3.36
N LEU A 27 -29.62 1.77 -2.20
CA LEU A 27 -30.15 2.16 -0.90
C LEU A 27 -30.25 3.69 -0.71
N PRO A 28 -29.28 4.50 -1.15
CA PRO A 28 -29.41 5.96 -1.09
C PRO A 28 -30.56 6.49 -1.96
N LEU A 29 -30.84 5.86 -3.11
CA LEU A 29 -31.97 6.24 -3.96
C LEU A 29 -33.30 5.95 -3.27
N VAL A 30 -33.40 4.78 -2.62
CA VAL A 30 -34.56 4.42 -1.79
C VAL A 30 -34.72 5.41 -0.65
N GLY A 31 -33.62 5.83 -0.02
CA GLY A 31 -33.62 6.87 1.01
C GLY A 31 -34.20 8.19 0.50
N ILE A 32 -33.80 8.65 -0.69
CA ILE A 32 -34.32 9.89 -1.27
C ILE A 32 -35.81 9.75 -1.62
N VAL A 33 -36.19 8.68 -2.34
CA VAL A 33 -37.54 8.53 -2.91
C VAL A 33 -38.58 8.13 -1.86
N LEU A 34 -38.25 7.21 -0.96
CA LEU A 34 -39.21 6.66 0.02
C LEU A 34 -39.09 7.30 1.40
N LEU A 35 -37.89 7.69 1.81
CA LEU A 35 -37.63 8.23 3.16
C LEU A 35 -37.45 9.76 3.14
N GLY A 36 -37.53 10.39 1.97
CA GLY A 36 -37.38 11.84 1.82
C GLY A 36 -35.99 12.35 2.22
N TRP A 37 -34.95 11.53 2.08
CA TRP A 37 -33.59 11.98 2.36
C TRP A 37 -33.24 13.16 1.46
N ASP A 38 -32.64 14.18 2.07
CA ASP A 38 -32.07 15.29 1.32
C ASP A 38 -30.98 14.75 0.37
N PRO A 39 -31.10 14.97 -0.95
CA PRO A 39 -30.08 14.57 -1.91
C PRO A 39 -28.68 15.09 -1.56
N LEU A 40 -28.59 16.26 -0.92
CA LEU A 40 -27.33 16.84 -0.48
C LEU A 40 -26.62 16.00 0.60
N VAL A 41 -27.40 15.39 1.50
CA VAL A 41 -26.86 14.44 2.49
C VAL A 41 -26.30 13.21 1.80
N VAL A 42 -26.95 12.72 0.74
CA VAL A 42 -26.46 11.57 -0.03
C VAL A 42 -25.14 11.90 -0.73
N VAL A 43 -25.02 13.09 -1.31
CA VAL A 43 -23.76 13.56 -1.92
C VAL A 43 -22.64 13.65 -0.87
N LEU A 44 -22.93 14.20 0.31
CA LEU A 44 -21.98 14.26 1.43
C LEU A 44 -21.55 12.86 1.90
N LEU A 45 -22.46 11.90 1.96
CA LEU A 45 -22.13 10.52 2.31
C LEU A 45 -21.21 9.87 1.27
N TYR A 46 -21.47 10.08 -0.02
CA TYR A 46 -20.57 9.59 -1.07
C TYR A 46 -19.20 10.25 -1.03
N TRP A 47 -19.15 11.53 -0.69
CA TRP A 47 -17.89 12.22 -0.42
C TRP A 47 -17.16 11.51 0.72
N LEU A 48 -17.77 11.37 1.90
CA LEU A 48 -17.17 10.72 3.07
C LEU A 48 -16.76 9.26 2.80
N GLU A 49 -17.50 8.54 1.96
CA GLU A 49 -17.20 7.16 1.59
C GLU A 49 -15.82 7.04 0.94
N PHE A 50 -15.46 7.98 0.06
CA PHE A 50 -14.13 8.00 -0.54
C PHE A 50 -13.04 8.25 0.51
N GLY A 51 -13.30 9.12 1.49
CA GLY A 51 -12.40 9.35 2.62
C GLY A 51 -12.16 8.08 3.44
N VAL A 52 -13.22 7.33 3.75
CA VAL A 52 -13.13 6.03 4.43
C VAL A 52 -12.39 5.00 3.59
N PHE A 53 -12.68 4.93 2.28
CA PHE A 53 -11.98 4.05 1.35
C PHE A 53 -10.47 4.34 1.34
N LEU A 54 -10.08 5.62 1.31
CA LEU A 54 -8.68 6.04 1.34
C LEU A 54 -8.01 5.64 2.66
N LEU A 55 -8.69 5.85 3.79
CA LEU A 55 -8.20 5.45 5.11
C LEU A 55 -7.97 3.94 5.20
N LEU A 56 -8.90 3.13 4.69
CA LEU A 56 -8.79 1.67 4.65
C LEU A 56 -7.80 1.17 3.58
N ASN A 57 -7.38 2.02 2.64
CA ASN A 57 -6.34 1.65 1.69
C ASN A 57 -4.98 1.48 2.37
N ALA A 58 -4.69 2.28 3.40
CA ALA A 58 -3.44 2.20 4.16
C ALA A 58 -3.18 0.80 4.77
N PRO A 59 -4.09 0.21 5.57
CA PRO A 59 -3.89 -1.15 6.08
C PRO A 59 -3.88 -2.20 4.96
N LYS A 60 -4.62 -2.00 3.84
CA LYS A 60 -4.54 -2.90 2.68
C LYS A 60 -3.14 -2.92 2.06
N ILE A 61 -2.50 -1.76 1.88
CA ILE A 61 -1.11 -1.65 1.39
C ILE A 61 -0.18 -2.40 2.35
N MET A 62 -0.38 -2.22 3.66
CA MET A 62 0.47 -2.85 4.68
C MET A 62 0.33 -4.37 4.78
N LEU A 63 -0.83 -4.91 4.40
CA LEU A 63 -1.11 -6.35 4.39
C LEU A 63 -0.77 -7.01 3.04
N ALA A 64 -0.61 -6.22 1.97
CA ALA A 64 -0.34 -6.72 0.62
C ALA A 64 1.01 -7.47 0.56
N SER A 65 0.96 -8.71 0.06
CA SER A 65 2.05 -9.69 0.04
C SER A 65 2.16 -10.47 -1.27
N GLY A 66 1.48 -10.00 -2.33
CA GLY A 66 1.55 -10.62 -3.66
C GLY A 66 2.97 -10.73 -4.19
N ASP A 67 3.82 -9.74 -3.93
CA ASP A 67 5.21 -9.64 -4.39
C ASP A 67 6.20 -10.55 -3.65
N ARG A 68 5.75 -11.40 -2.72
CA ARG A 68 6.63 -11.95 -1.69
C ARG A 68 7.04 -13.42 -1.89
N THR A 69 8.32 -13.66 -1.59
CA THR A 69 8.88 -14.95 -1.15
C THR A 69 9.52 -14.78 0.25
N GLY A 70 9.12 -15.59 1.24
CA GLY A 70 9.71 -15.57 2.60
C GLY A 70 9.31 -14.41 3.55
N ARG A 71 9.59 -14.54 4.87
CA ARG A 71 9.26 -13.54 5.92
C ARG A 71 10.37 -12.50 6.10
N LEU A 72 10.00 -11.23 6.12
CA LEU A 72 10.89 -10.11 6.43
C LEU A 72 10.91 -9.81 7.95
N PRO A 73 11.98 -9.21 8.51
CA PRO A 73 12.08 -8.95 9.95
C PRO A 73 11.06 -7.92 10.49
N ASP A 74 10.57 -7.07 9.62
CA ASP A 74 9.55 -6.05 9.89
C ASP A 74 8.12 -6.57 9.73
N ASP A 75 7.94 -7.86 9.46
CA ASP A 75 6.63 -8.49 9.50
C ASP A 75 6.10 -8.57 10.94
N VAL A 76 4.79 -8.32 11.07
CA VAL A 76 4.02 -8.52 12.29
C VAL A 76 2.86 -9.43 11.96
N VAL A 77 2.86 -10.64 12.53
CA VAL A 77 1.71 -11.54 12.45
C VAL A 77 0.57 -10.94 13.25
N CYS A 78 -0.59 -10.69 12.64
CA CYS A 78 -1.72 -10.09 13.34
C CYS A 78 -2.36 -11.04 14.36
N TRP A 79 -2.43 -12.33 14.02
CA TRP A 79 -2.92 -13.42 14.87
C TRP A 79 -2.38 -14.78 14.35
N PRO A 80 -2.41 -15.87 15.13
CA PRO A 80 -1.97 -17.19 14.65
C PRO A 80 -2.67 -17.59 13.35
N ALA A 81 -1.89 -17.98 12.32
CA ALA A 81 -2.36 -18.25 10.95
C ALA A 81 -3.05 -17.07 10.23
N GLY A 82 -2.96 -15.86 10.79
CA GLY A 82 -3.46 -14.64 10.18
C GLY A 82 -2.49 -14.00 9.17
N PRO A 83 -2.94 -12.92 8.52
CA PRO A 83 -2.10 -12.16 7.62
C PRO A 83 -0.96 -11.47 8.40
N THR A 84 0.10 -11.14 7.66
CA THR A 84 1.24 -10.40 8.18
C THR A 84 1.20 -8.95 7.73
N ILE A 85 1.30 -8.01 8.67
CA ILE A 85 1.51 -6.59 8.39
C ILE A 85 2.99 -6.35 8.11
N ARG A 86 3.31 -5.74 6.97
CA ARG A 86 4.64 -5.32 6.55
C ARG A 86 4.89 -3.88 6.96
N LEU A 87 5.54 -3.69 8.09
CA LEU A 87 5.80 -2.34 8.59
C LEU A 87 6.63 -1.49 7.61
N GLY A 88 7.53 -2.09 6.83
CA GLY A 88 8.34 -1.42 5.82
C GLY A 88 7.55 -0.84 4.64
N THR A 89 6.27 -1.22 4.47
CA THR A 89 5.36 -0.61 3.49
C THR A 89 4.50 0.51 4.09
N ALA A 90 4.61 0.77 5.40
CA ALA A 90 3.84 1.82 6.05
C ALA A 90 4.10 3.20 5.45
N TRP A 91 5.33 3.47 4.96
CA TRP A 91 5.62 4.74 4.27
C TRP A 91 4.87 4.88 2.94
N LEU A 92 4.72 3.78 2.20
CA LEU A 92 3.89 3.74 0.99
C LEU A 92 2.41 3.94 1.32
N ALA A 93 1.94 3.37 2.44
CA ALA A 93 0.59 3.58 2.94
C ALA A 93 0.34 5.05 3.35
N ILE A 94 1.27 5.68 4.05
CA ILE A 94 1.23 7.11 4.41
C ILE A 94 1.23 7.96 3.14
N LEU A 95 2.15 7.67 2.21
CA LEU A 95 2.22 8.38 0.93
C LEU A 95 0.90 8.26 0.15
N SER A 96 0.26 7.08 0.16
CA SER A 96 -1.07 6.90 -0.45
C SER A 96 -2.08 7.86 0.17
N VAL A 97 -2.16 7.92 1.50
CA VAL A 97 -3.10 8.81 2.20
C VAL A 97 -2.82 10.27 1.87
N VAL A 98 -1.55 10.68 1.84
CA VAL A 98 -1.16 12.06 1.50
C VAL A 98 -1.52 12.39 0.05
N VAL A 99 -1.05 11.61 -0.92
CA VAL A 99 -1.22 11.90 -2.35
C VAL A 99 -2.70 11.94 -2.73
N TYR A 100 -3.46 10.90 -2.37
CA TYR A 100 -4.88 10.86 -2.72
C TYR A 100 -5.72 11.77 -1.84
N GLY A 101 -5.31 12.03 -0.59
CA GLY A 101 -5.99 12.97 0.28
C GLY A 101 -5.89 14.40 -0.25
N VAL A 102 -4.68 14.83 -0.61
CA VAL A 102 -4.46 16.14 -1.26
C VAL A 102 -5.21 16.22 -2.58
N ALA A 103 -5.11 15.20 -3.45
CA ALA A 103 -5.81 15.21 -4.73
C ALA A 103 -7.35 15.29 -4.54
N TYR A 104 -7.89 14.49 -3.62
CA TYR A 104 -9.30 14.51 -3.26
C TYR A 104 -9.75 15.87 -2.74
N LEU A 105 -8.91 16.51 -1.91
CA LEU A 105 -9.23 17.84 -1.39
C LEU A 105 -9.18 18.91 -2.47
N VAL A 106 -8.14 18.93 -3.31
CA VAL A 106 -8.02 19.88 -4.44
C VAL A 106 -9.22 19.75 -5.37
N VAL A 107 -9.60 18.51 -5.70
CA VAL A 107 -10.77 18.22 -6.52
C VAL A 107 -12.05 18.70 -5.85
N THR A 108 -12.19 18.49 -4.53
CA THR A 108 -13.37 18.94 -3.76
C THR A 108 -13.44 20.46 -3.71
N SER A 109 -12.35 21.15 -3.37
CA SER A 109 -12.29 22.61 -3.24
C SER A 109 -12.51 23.33 -4.56
N GLY A 110 -12.12 22.72 -5.68
CA GLY A 110 -12.38 23.24 -7.02
C GLY A 110 -13.79 22.93 -7.56
N SER A 111 -14.57 22.12 -6.85
CA SER A 111 -15.91 21.71 -7.30
C SER A 111 -17.02 22.56 -6.68
N PRO A 112 -18.19 22.68 -7.33
CA PRO A 112 -19.37 23.33 -6.73
C PRO A 112 -19.89 22.66 -5.46
N LEU A 113 -19.44 21.44 -5.13
CA LEU A 113 -19.74 20.87 -3.81
C LEU A 113 -19.16 21.70 -2.68
N TRP A 114 -18.09 22.45 -2.92
CA TRP A 114 -17.50 23.32 -1.90
C TRP A 114 -18.50 24.37 -1.40
N SER A 115 -19.20 25.05 -2.31
CA SER A 115 -20.22 26.04 -1.93
C SER A 115 -21.40 25.37 -1.24
N VAL A 116 -21.85 24.22 -1.74
CA VAL A 116 -22.91 23.42 -1.14
C VAL A 116 -22.56 23.00 0.29
N PHE A 117 -21.30 22.60 0.54
CA PHE A 117 -20.83 22.26 1.89
C PHE A 117 -20.76 23.50 2.78
N GLY A 118 -20.31 24.64 2.27
CA GLY A 118 -20.36 25.92 2.99
C GLY A 118 -21.78 26.28 3.41
N GLU A 119 -22.75 26.17 2.49
CA GLU A 119 -24.17 26.45 2.75
C GLU A 119 -24.77 25.46 3.76
N MET A 120 -24.50 24.16 3.62
CA MET A 120 -24.97 23.15 4.58
C MET A 120 -24.43 23.41 5.99
N THR A 121 -23.18 23.86 6.08
CA THR A 121 -22.51 24.13 7.35
C THR A 121 -23.11 25.36 8.02
N LEU A 122 -23.27 26.46 7.27
CA LEU A 122 -23.86 27.70 7.77
C LEU A 122 -25.33 27.51 8.15
N SER A 123 -26.10 26.77 7.35
CA SER A 123 -27.53 26.51 7.58
C SER A 123 -27.78 25.60 8.79
N ARG A 124 -26.85 24.68 9.10
CA ARG A 124 -26.98 23.76 10.26
C ARG A 124 -26.76 24.40 11.61
N SER A 125 -26.11 25.57 11.68
CA SER A 125 -25.91 26.29 12.95
C SER A 125 -27.24 26.62 13.66
N GLY A 126 -28.38 26.61 12.95
CA GLY A 126 -29.72 26.76 13.53
C GLY A 126 -30.55 25.48 13.71
N ALA A 127 -30.12 24.32 13.19
CA ALA A 127 -30.94 23.11 13.08
C ALA A 127 -30.37 21.91 13.87
N GLY A 128 -30.32 22.02 15.21
CA GLY A 128 -30.53 20.94 16.19
C GLY A 128 -29.52 19.79 16.33
N GLU A 129 -29.27 19.38 17.58
CA GLU A 129 -28.46 18.21 18.00
C GLU A 129 -28.89 16.88 17.34
N ILE A 130 -30.17 16.76 16.95
CA ILE A 130 -30.75 15.57 16.30
C ILE A 130 -30.09 15.28 14.95
N ALA A 131 -29.67 16.31 14.21
CA ALA A 131 -29.00 16.14 12.91
C ALA A 131 -27.56 15.63 13.05
N ALA A 132 -26.88 15.96 14.14
CA ALA A 132 -25.52 15.48 14.40
C ALA A 132 -25.51 13.99 14.72
N GLY A 133 -26.43 13.53 15.57
CA GLY A 133 -26.55 12.11 15.92
C GLY A 133 -26.83 11.19 14.74
N THR A 134 -27.73 11.61 13.83
CA THR A 134 -28.03 10.85 12.60
C THR A 134 -26.84 10.81 11.65
N MET A 135 -26.09 11.91 11.50
CA MET A 135 -24.92 11.94 10.65
C MET A 135 -23.80 11.03 11.19
N VAL A 136 -23.53 11.08 12.50
CA VAL A 136 -22.56 10.18 13.16
C VAL A 136 -22.97 8.72 12.98
N LEU A 137 -24.24 8.39 13.18
CA LEU A 137 -24.75 7.04 12.99
C LEU A 137 -24.62 6.58 11.53
N THR A 138 -24.87 7.46 10.56
CA THR A 138 -24.76 7.12 9.13
C THR A 138 -23.31 6.93 8.71
N VAL A 139 -22.40 7.81 9.12
CA VAL A 139 -20.96 7.68 8.88
C VAL A 139 -20.41 6.43 9.57
N GLY A 140 -20.86 6.15 10.79
CA GLY A 140 -20.51 4.95 11.54
C GLY A 140 -20.98 3.67 10.83
N ALA A 141 -22.21 3.66 10.32
CA ALA A 141 -22.75 2.53 9.55
C ALA A 141 -21.96 2.32 8.24
N MET A 142 -21.61 3.40 7.54
CA MET A 142 -20.79 3.35 6.33
C MET A 142 -19.39 2.81 6.62
N LEU A 143 -18.72 3.30 7.67
CA LEU A 143 -17.43 2.79 8.11
C LEU A 143 -17.52 1.30 8.49
N GLY A 144 -18.57 0.91 9.21
CA GLY A 144 -18.83 -0.48 9.56
C GLY A 144 -18.99 -1.39 8.34
N SER A 145 -19.74 -0.94 7.33
CA SER A 145 -19.91 -1.66 6.06
C SER A 145 -18.57 -1.85 5.33
N GLN A 146 -17.76 -0.79 5.24
CA GLN A 146 -16.44 -0.84 4.60
C GLN A 146 -15.44 -1.71 5.37
N LEU A 147 -15.48 -1.68 6.71
CA LEU A 147 -14.69 -2.58 7.56
C LEU A 147 -15.10 -4.03 7.39
N LEU A 148 -16.40 -4.31 7.24
CA LEU A 148 -16.90 -5.66 6.99
C LEU A 148 -16.46 -6.15 5.60
N ALA A 149 -16.52 -5.30 4.57
CA ALA A 149 -16.01 -5.61 3.23
C ALA A 149 -14.49 -5.87 3.27
N PHE A 150 -13.72 -5.04 3.97
CA PHE A 150 -12.30 -5.27 4.21
C PHE A 150 -12.04 -6.63 4.90
N ARG A 151 -12.82 -6.97 5.92
CA ARG A 151 -12.68 -8.24 6.64
C ARG A 151 -13.07 -9.44 5.77
N THR A 152 -14.19 -9.38 5.07
CA THR A 152 -14.75 -10.53 4.35
C THR A 152 -14.11 -10.74 2.98
N GLU A 153 -13.88 -9.67 2.24
CA GLU A 153 -13.27 -9.74 0.90
C GLU A 153 -11.76 -9.75 1.00
N PHE A 154 -11.15 -8.74 1.62
CA PHE A 154 -9.70 -8.58 1.55
C PHE A 154 -8.97 -9.60 2.43
N ILE A 155 -9.39 -9.74 3.70
CA ILE A 155 -8.85 -10.75 4.62
C ILE A 155 -9.46 -12.13 4.34
N GLY A 156 -10.78 -12.24 4.29
CA GLY A 156 -11.49 -13.52 4.21
C GLY A 156 -11.28 -14.29 2.90
N LYS A 157 -11.09 -13.60 1.77
CA LYS A 157 -10.74 -14.23 0.49
C LYS A 157 -9.23 -14.20 0.20
N CYS A 158 -8.39 -13.90 1.19
CA CYS A 158 -6.94 -13.84 1.04
C CYS A 158 -6.51 -12.96 -0.16
N GLU A 159 -7.18 -11.84 -0.39
CA GLU A 159 -6.80 -10.91 -1.47
C GLU A 159 -5.43 -10.29 -1.20
N TYR A 160 -5.09 -10.11 0.08
CA TYR A 160 -3.79 -9.62 0.52
C TYR A 160 -2.61 -10.49 0.06
N GLU A 161 -2.84 -11.78 -0.24
CA GLU A 161 -1.81 -12.70 -0.75
C GLU A 161 -1.59 -12.56 -2.25
N ARG A 162 -2.50 -11.89 -2.95
CA ARG A 162 -2.53 -11.82 -4.42
C ARG A 162 -2.19 -10.43 -4.95
N VAL A 163 -2.33 -9.41 -4.12
CA VAL A 163 -2.10 -8.01 -4.49
C VAL A 163 -0.74 -7.56 -3.95
N THR A 164 0.03 -6.84 -4.77
CA THR A 164 1.29 -6.21 -4.34
C THR A 164 1.01 -4.85 -3.69
N PRO A 165 1.87 -4.36 -2.78
CA PRO A 165 1.71 -3.04 -2.19
C PRO A 165 1.61 -1.91 -3.23
N ALA A 166 2.37 -2.00 -4.32
CA ALA A 166 2.36 -1.03 -5.41
C ALA A 166 1.01 -1.01 -6.15
N ILE A 167 0.44 -2.18 -6.46
CA ILE A 167 -0.88 -2.25 -7.09
C ILE A 167 -1.94 -1.69 -6.15
N GLN A 168 -1.86 -2.00 -4.85
CA GLN A 168 -2.79 -1.45 -3.86
C GLN A 168 -2.63 0.06 -3.66
N PHE A 169 -1.41 0.59 -3.82
CA PHE A 169 -1.16 2.04 -3.85
C PHE A 169 -1.84 2.71 -5.05
N VAL A 170 -1.87 2.09 -6.23
CA VAL A 170 -2.48 2.66 -7.45
C VAL A 170 -4.01 2.50 -7.47
N ARG A 171 -4.56 1.55 -6.73
CA ARG A 171 -5.99 1.20 -6.75
C ARG A 171 -6.96 2.38 -6.50
N PRO A 172 -6.66 3.38 -5.65
CA PRO A 172 -7.52 4.55 -5.49
C PRO A 172 -7.66 5.41 -6.73
N ILE A 173 -6.74 5.35 -7.71
CA ILE A 173 -6.79 6.19 -8.92
C ILE A 173 -8.11 6.00 -9.67
N GLY A 174 -8.56 4.75 -9.86
CA GLY A 174 -9.82 4.49 -10.57
C GLY A 174 -11.03 5.07 -9.85
N HIS A 175 -11.04 5.00 -8.52
CA HIS A 175 -12.11 5.56 -7.69
C HIS A 175 -12.06 7.09 -7.68
N LEU A 176 -10.87 7.67 -7.63
CA LEU A 176 -10.68 9.12 -7.67
C LEU A 176 -11.12 9.69 -9.02
N TRP A 177 -10.80 9.02 -10.13
CA TRP A 177 -11.27 9.42 -11.46
C TRP A 177 -12.78 9.32 -11.59
N LEU A 178 -13.39 8.24 -11.09
CA LEU A 178 -14.84 8.10 -11.07
C LEU A 178 -15.49 9.21 -10.24
N PHE A 179 -14.94 9.50 -9.07
CA PHE A 179 -15.37 10.59 -8.21
C PHE A 179 -15.22 11.94 -8.90
N PHE A 180 -14.08 12.20 -9.56
CA PHE A 180 -13.86 13.42 -10.33
C PHE A 180 -14.88 13.55 -11.48
N LEU A 181 -15.15 12.48 -12.21
CA LEU A 181 -16.14 12.48 -13.29
C LEU A 181 -17.54 12.78 -12.76
N VAL A 182 -17.92 12.15 -11.65
CA VAL A 182 -19.16 12.45 -10.92
C VAL A 182 -19.24 13.93 -10.54
N LEU A 183 -18.16 14.50 -9.98
CA LEU A 183 -18.12 15.92 -9.62
C LEU A 183 -18.17 16.83 -10.83
N LEU A 184 -17.51 16.46 -11.92
CA LEU A 184 -17.55 17.21 -13.17
C LEU A 184 -18.98 17.30 -13.70
N PHE A 185 -19.71 16.19 -13.70
CA PHE A 185 -21.14 16.17 -14.05
C PHE A 185 -21.97 16.99 -13.08
N ALA A 186 -21.74 16.85 -11.77
CA ALA A 186 -22.41 17.66 -10.75
C ALA A 186 -22.12 19.16 -10.90
N SER A 187 -20.92 19.51 -11.39
CA SER A 187 -20.47 20.88 -11.58
C SER A 187 -21.03 21.55 -12.82
N GLY A 188 -21.56 20.78 -13.78
CA GLY A 188 -22.29 21.26 -14.95
C GLY A 188 -23.67 21.81 -14.58
N HIS A 189 -23.69 22.74 -13.62
CA HIS A 189 -24.83 23.32 -12.91
C HIS A 189 -26.00 23.67 -13.82
N THR A 190 -25.71 24.12 -15.05
CA THR A 190 -26.72 24.53 -16.04
C THR A 190 -27.63 23.39 -16.51
N VAL A 191 -27.24 22.12 -16.37
CA VAL A 191 -28.08 20.98 -16.78
C VAL A 191 -29.02 20.51 -15.66
N PHE A 192 -28.71 20.84 -14.40
CA PHE A 192 -29.43 20.33 -13.23
C PHE A 192 -30.12 21.42 -12.40
N ASP A 193 -30.12 22.67 -12.86
CA ASP A 193 -30.76 23.80 -12.19
C ASP A 193 -32.23 23.47 -11.82
N GLY A 194 -32.43 23.17 -10.53
CA GLY A 194 -33.73 22.95 -9.91
C GLY A 194 -34.12 21.51 -9.56
N ASN A 195 -33.33 20.47 -9.90
CA ASN A 195 -33.71 19.09 -9.60
C ASN A 195 -32.58 18.25 -8.94
N PRO A 196 -32.38 18.39 -7.62
CA PRO A 196 -31.35 17.65 -6.88
C PRO A 196 -31.58 16.13 -6.88
N MET A 197 -32.83 15.69 -7.12
CA MET A 197 -33.20 14.28 -7.31
C MET A 197 -32.56 13.69 -8.57
N VAL A 198 -32.54 14.43 -9.68
CA VAL A 198 -31.89 13.99 -10.93
C VAL A 198 -30.38 13.87 -10.71
N LEU A 199 -29.76 14.85 -10.06
CA LEU A 199 -28.32 14.81 -9.75
C LEU A 199 -27.95 13.57 -8.93
N ALA A 200 -28.66 13.31 -7.83
CA ALA A 200 -28.40 12.13 -7.01
C ALA A 200 -28.62 10.82 -7.79
N THR A 201 -29.66 10.75 -8.62
CA THR A 201 -29.93 9.57 -9.45
C THR A 201 -28.78 9.30 -10.43
N VAL A 202 -28.33 10.34 -11.16
CA VAL A 202 -27.20 10.24 -12.09
C VAL A 202 -25.93 9.79 -11.36
N LEU A 203 -25.66 10.37 -10.19
CA LEU A 203 -24.51 10.04 -9.37
C LEU A 203 -24.51 8.58 -8.91
N ILE A 204 -25.66 8.06 -8.48
CA ILE A 204 -25.84 6.67 -8.08
C ILE A 204 -25.60 5.72 -9.27
N LEU A 205 -26.12 6.06 -10.45
CA LEU A 205 -25.93 5.27 -11.67
C LEU A 205 -24.45 5.25 -12.09
N PHE A 206 -23.78 6.40 -12.12
CA PHE A 206 -22.36 6.50 -12.47
C PHE A 206 -21.49 5.74 -11.48
N LYS A 207 -21.74 5.88 -10.18
CA LYS A 207 -21.03 5.10 -9.16
C LYS A 207 -21.20 3.60 -9.38
N THR A 208 -22.45 3.15 -9.56
CA THR A 208 -22.74 1.73 -9.76
C THR A 208 -22.06 1.18 -11.01
N ALA A 209 -22.09 1.93 -12.13
CA ALA A 209 -21.39 1.56 -13.35
C ALA A 209 -19.87 1.51 -13.15
N GLY A 210 -19.31 2.50 -12.46
CA GLY A 210 -17.89 2.58 -12.15
C GLY A 210 -17.39 1.44 -11.26
N ASP A 211 -18.15 1.07 -10.22
CA ASP A 211 -17.84 -0.08 -9.35
C ASP A 211 -17.81 -1.39 -10.15
N VAL A 212 -18.77 -1.57 -11.07
CA VAL A 212 -18.83 -2.74 -11.96
C VAL A 212 -17.64 -2.74 -12.93
N LEU A 213 -17.30 -1.59 -13.50
CA LEU A 213 -16.19 -1.46 -14.43
C LEU A 213 -14.85 -1.67 -13.75
N ALA A 214 -14.64 -1.13 -12.54
CA ALA A 214 -13.44 -1.31 -11.74
C ALA A 214 -13.19 -2.79 -11.42
N ARG A 215 -14.25 -3.54 -11.07
CA ARG A 215 -14.15 -4.99 -10.83
C ARG A 215 -13.81 -5.79 -12.10
N ARG A 216 -14.26 -5.34 -13.27
CA ARG A 216 -14.00 -6.00 -14.55
C ARG A 216 -12.62 -5.66 -15.11
N GLY A 217 -12.23 -4.39 -15.05
CA GLY A 217 -10.99 -3.87 -15.65
C GLY A 217 -9.73 -4.18 -14.86
N LEU A 218 -9.82 -4.26 -13.53
CA LEU A 218 -8.66 -4.50 -12.66
C LEU A 218 -8.59 -5.97 -12.19
N ARG A 219 -8.68 -6.93 -13.13
CA ARG A 219 -8.35 -8.32 -12.81
C ARG A 219 -6.84 -8.42 -12.58
N ILE A 220 -6.45 -8.28 -11.32
CA ILE A 220 -5.09 -8.53 -10.86
C ILE A 220 -4.88 -10.04 -10.98
N GLN A 221 -4.10 -10.47 -11.97
CA GLN A 221 -3.62 -11.84 -11.99
C GLN A 221 -2.67 -12.00 -10.81
N PRO A 222 -2.89 -13.00 -9.94
CA PRO A 222 -1.94 -13.27 -8.89
C PRO A 222 -0.59 -13.63 -9.55
N PRO A 223 0.54 -13.21 -8.97
CA PRO A 223 1.84 -13.65 -9.44
C PRO A 223 1.86 -15.19 -9.45
N SER A 224 2.40 -15.76 -10.54
CA SER A 224 2.34 -17.21 -10.76
C SER A 224 2.91 -17.98 -9.57
N GLU A 225 2.22 -19.04 -9.12
CA GLU A 225 2.69 -19.92 -8.04
C GLU A 225 4.09 -20.51 -8.32
N ALA A 226 4.43 -20.65 -9.61
CA ALA A 226 5.75 -21.05 -10.07
C ALA A 226 6.87 -20.12 -9.56
N ALA A 227 6.63 -18.81 -9.49
CA ALA A 227 7.60 -17.84 -8.97
C ALA A 227 7.83 -18.03 -7.45
N ARG A 228 6.80 -18.41 -6.68
CA ARG A 228 6.93 -18.68 -5.24
C ARG A 228 7.73 -19.95 -4.95
N SER A 229 7.42 -21.04 -5.66
CA SER A 229 8.04 -22.36 -5.43
C SER A 229 9.56 -22.37 -5.66
N ARG A 230 10.06 -21.51 -6.57
CA ARG A 230 11.46 -21.49 -6.97
C ARG A 230 12.39 -20.95 -5.88
N THR A 231 11.88 -20.11 -4.97
CA THR A 231 12.68 -19.49 -3.90
C THR A 231 12.65 -20.30 -2.59
N GLU A 232 11.58 -21.04 -2.30
CA GLU A 232 11.44 -21.80 -1.05
C GLU A 232 12.33 -23.06 -0.98
N SER A 233 12.86 -23.54 -2.12
CA SER A 233 13.57 -24.81 -2.21
C SER A 233 15.08 -24.76 -1.93
N PHE A 234 15.68 -23.58 -1.72
CA PHE A 234 17.13 -23.47 -1.59
C PHE A 234 17.56 -22.87 -0.24
N THR A 235 17.59 -23.73 0.79
CA THR A 235 18.32 -23.43 2.03
C THR A 235 19.66 -24.17 1.97
N PRO A 236 20.80 -23.48 1.81
CA PRO A 236 22.11 -24.13 1.84
C PRO A 236 22.31 -24.86 3.16
N THR A 237 22.74 -26.12 3.11
CA THR A 237 23.03 -26.92 4.31
C THR A 237 24.47 -26.74 4.80
N ALA A 238 25.37 -26.28 3.92
CA ALA A 238 26.75 -25.98 4.27
C ALA A 238 26.83 -24.72 5.14
N PRO A 239 27.81 -24.61 6.06
CA PRO A 239 28.03 -23.37 6.80
C PRO A 239 28.43 -22.22 5.85
N PRO A 240 28.07 -20.96 6.19
CA PRO A 240 28.49 -19.82 5.39
C PRO A 240 30.00 -19.58 5.52
N ASN A 241 30.64 -19.21 4.41
CA ASN A 241 32.04 -18.80 4.35
C ASN A 241 32.25 -17.41 4.98
N TRP A 242 31.21 -16.58 4.96
CA TRP A 242 31.23 -15.25 5.52
C TRP A 242 29.83 -14.81 5.96
N THR A 243 29.79 -14.04 7.04
CA THR A 243 28.57 -13.47 7.62
C THR A 243 28.79 -11.98 7.88
N GLY A 244 27.84 -11.13 7.52
CA GLY A 244 27.91 -9.70 7.81
C GLY A 244 26.54 -9.12 8.16
N GLU A 245 26.54 -8.08 8.99
CA GLU A 245 25.32 -7.44 9.48
C GLU A 245 25.24 -5.99 8.99
N PRO A 246 24.04 -5.49 8.65
CA PRO A 246 23.87 -4.07 8.33
C PRO A 246 24.10 -3.21 9.58
N SER A 247 24.82 -2.11 9.43
CA SER A 247 25.00 -1.13 10.51
C SER A 247 23.71 -0.34 10.75
N VAL A 248 22.85 -0.88 11.62
CA VAL A 248 21.53 -0.30 11.94
C VAL A 248 21.64 1.12 12.48
N ARG A 249 22.67 1.41 13.29
CA ARG A 249 22.88 2.74 13.88
C ARG A 249 23.15 3.77 12.79
N ALA A 250 24.10 3.50 11.90
CA ALA A 250 24.45 4.42 10.84
C ALA A 250 23.29 4.59 9.84
N LEU A 251 22.58 3.50 9.50
CA LEU A 251 21.37 3.58 8.69
C LEU A 251 20.30 4.47 9.36
N THR A 252 20.08 4.32 10.66
CA THR A 252 19.12 5.14 11.42
C THR A 252 19.51 6.61 11.39
N SER A 253 20.80 6.93 11.56
CA SER A 253 21.29 8.31 11.49
C SER A 253 21.08 8.94 10.10
N VAL A 254 21.30 8.18 9.01
CA VAL A 254 21.06 8.69 7.64
C VAL A 254 19.59 8.99 7.40
N TRP A 255 18.72 8.06 7.80
CA TRP A 255 17.31 8.10 7.41
C TRP A 255 16.44 8.89 8.38
N THR A 256 16.85 9.10 9.63
CA THR A 256 16.06 9.88 10.61
C THR A 256 15.70 11.27 10.09
N PRO A 257 16.63 12.09 9.54
CA PRO A 257 16.28 13.41 8.99
C PRO A 257 15.25 13.33 7.86
N VAL A 258 15.38 12.33 6.98
CA VAL A 258 14.43 12.10 5.87
C VAL A 258 13.05 11.71 6.40
N ILE A 259 13.01 10.84 7.42
CA ILE A 259 11.77 10.41 8.09
C ILE A 259 11.12 11.60 8.81
N VAL A 260 11.88 12.45 9.50
CA VAL A 260 11.38 13.66 10.18
C VAL A 260 10.75 14.60 9.16
N ALA A 261 11.48 14.95 8.09
CA ALA A 261 11.01 15.87 7.06
C ALA A 261 9.76 15.31 6.35
N GLY A 262 9.80 14.03 5.98
CA GLY A 262 8.67 13.33 5.37
C GLY A 262 7.45 13.26 6.30
N SER A 263 7.66 13.06 7.60
CA SER A 263 6.58 13.00 8.59
C SER A 263 5.92 14.35 8.78
N ALA A 264 6.73 15.41 8.91
CA ALA A 264 6.22 16.78 9.02
C ALA A 264 5.40 17.16 7.77
N LEU A 265 5.89 16.84 6.57
CA LEU A 265 5.18 17.08 5.33
C LEU A 265 3.86 16.29 5.26
N ALA A 266 3.91 14.99 5.55
CA ALA A 266 2.72 14.14 5.52
C ALA A 266 1.64 14.63 6.50
N VAL A 267 2.04 14.96 7.73
CA VAL A 267 1.14 15.43 8.79
C VAL A 267 0.60 16.83 8.47
N ALA A 268 1.40 17.73 7.93
CA ALA A 268 0.92 19.05 7.49
C ALA A 268 -0.14 18.92 6.38
N LEU A 269 0.10 18.05 5.39
CA LEU A 269 -0.83 17.86 4.26
C LEU A 269 -2.10 17.10 4.64
N THR A 270 -2.04 16.17 5.60
CA THR A 270 -3.19 15.35 5.99
C THR A 270 -3.94 15.90 7.19
N VAL A 271 -3.26 16.25 8.27
CA VAL A 271 -3.91 16.75 9.48
C VAL A 271 -4.05 18.27 9.39
N GLY A 272 -3.04 18.97 8.89
CA GLY A 272 -3.04 20.43 8.89
C GLY A 272 -4.10 20.97 7.95
N LEU A 273 -4.06 20.51 6.70
CA LEU A 273 -4.94 21.00 5.66
C LEU A 273 -6.41 20.58 5.90
N TYR A 274 -6.68 19.32 6.26
CA TYR A 274 -8.05 18.90 6.62
C TYR A 274 -8.51 19.48 7.95
N GLY A 275 -7.61 19.64 8.92
CA GLY A 275 -7.93 20.22 10.22
C GLY A 275 -8.36 21.67 10.08
N LEU A 276 -7.65 22.47 9.27
CA LEU A 276 -8.05 23.85 8.98
C LEU A 276 -9.45 23.92 8.34
N LEU A 277 -9.72 23.04 7.36
CA LEU A 277 -11.03 22.94 6.73
C LEU A 277 -12.12 22.58 7.75
N ILE A 278 -11.88 21.60 8.61
CA ILE A 278 -12.83 21.19 9.66
C ILE A 278 -13.06 22.34 10.66
N LEU A 279 -12.01 23.07 11.04
CA LEU A 279 -12.13 24.20 11.97
C LEU A 279 -12.89 25.38 11.38
N GLU A 280 -12.70 25.65 10.09
CA GLU A 280 -13.47 26.63 9.33
C GLU A 280 -14.95 26.23 9.31
N VAL A 281 -15.23 24.95 9.04
CA VAL A 281 -16.60 24.38 9.08
C VAL A 281 -17.23 24.50 10.48
N ILE A 282 -16.48 24.30 11.55
CA ILE A 282 -17.00 24.39 12.92
C ILE A 282 -17.12 25.84 13.40
N GLY A 283 -16.57 26.83 12.68
CA GLY A 283 -16.62 28.24 13.05
C GLY A 283 -15.78 28.59 14.28
N GLN A 284 -14.75 27.79 14.60
CA GLN A 284 -13.89 27.96 15.78
C GLN A 284 -12.42 28.21 15.37
N PRO A 285 -12.10 29.33 14.69
CA PRO A 285 -10.80 29.50 14.04
C PRO A 285 -9.64 29.62 15.04
N TYR A 286 -9.79 30.35 16.15
CA TYR A 286 -8.66 30.67 17.03
C TYR A 286 -8.27 29.54 18.00
N THR A 287 -9.24 29.03 18.76
CA THR A 287 -9.02 27.90 19.69
C THR A 287 -8.70 26.63 18.92
N GLY A 288 -9.32 26.46 17.75
CA GLY A 288 -9.05 25.40 16.81
C GLY A 288 -7.60 25.36 16.33
N VAL A 289 -7.03 26.49 15.93
CA VAL A 289 -5.66 26.55 15.40
C VAL A 289 -4.62 26.12 16.43
N LEU A 290 -4.76 26.51 17.70
CA LEU A 290 -3.85 26.07 18.76
C LEU A 290 -3.95 24.56 19.02
N ALA A 291 -5.18 24.03 19.10
CA ALA A 291 -5.41 22.60 19.25
C ALA A 291 -4.83 21.82 18.05
N LEU A 292 -5.06 22.31 16.83
CA LEU A 292 -4.53 21.72 15.60
C LEU A 292 -3.00 21.76 15.59
N GLY A 293 -2.36 22.86 15.99
CA GLY A 293 -0.91 22.94 16.13
C GLY A 293 -0.34 21.88 17.09
N GLY A 294 -1.01 21.66 18.23
CA GLY A 294 -0.66 20.59 19.16
C GLY A 294 -0.80 19.19 18.54
N VAL A 295 -1.90 18.93 17.83
CA VAL A 295 -2.13 17.65 17.12
C VAL A 295 -1.07 17.44 16.03
N LEU A 296 -0.73 18.47 15.25
CA LEU A 296 0.30 18.40 14.22
C LEU A 296 1.67 18.03 14.81
N LEU A 297 2.04 18.66 15.93
CA LEU A 297 3.29 18.37 16.61
C LEU A 297 3.34 16.92 17.10
N VAL A 298 2.30 16.47 17.83
CA VAL A 298 2.23 15.11 18.37
C VAL A 298 2.20 14.07 17.25
N ALA A 299 1.42 14.30 16.19
CA ALA A 299 1.36 13.40 15.05
C ALA A 299 2.70 13.33 14.31
N THR A 300 3.41 14.46 14.15
CA THR A 300 4.74 14.49 13.51
C THR A 300 5.76 13.70 14.33
N ILE A 301 5.79 13.90 15.66
CA ILE A 301 6.68 13.16 16.56
C ILE A 301 6.33 11.67 16.53
N GLY A 302 5.05 11.32 16.64
CA GLY A 302 4.58 9.93 16.62
C GLY A 302 4.92 9.21 15.32
N LEU A 303 4.68 9.86 14.17
CA LEU A 303 4.99 9.30 12.86
C LEU A 303 6.50 9.15 12.64
N THR A 304 7.28 10.10 13.12
CA THR A 304 8.75 10.02 13.09
C THR A 304 9.26 8.86 13.93
N ALA A 305 8.80 8.77 15.19
CA ALA A 305 9.18 7.69 16.09
C ALA A 305 8.80 6.32 15.53
N PHE A 306 7.61 6.21 14.94
CA PHE A 306 7.15 5.02 14.23
C PHE A 306 8.07 4.69 13.05
N GLY A 307 8.37 5.64 12.17
CA GLY A 307 9.26 5.41 11.02
C GLY A 307 10.66 4.94 11.43
N VAL A 308 11.24 5.54 12.47
CA VAL A 308 12.52 5.10 13.05
C VAL A 308 12.43 3.70 13.64
N ALA A 309 11.34 3.38 14.35
CA ALA A 309 11.11 2.04 14.91
C ALA A 309 10.96 0.98 13.82
N VAL A 310 10.25 1.27 12.73
CA VAL A 310 10.12 0.40 11.56
C VAL A 310 11.48 0.15 10.92
N LEU A 311 12.26 1.21 10.70
CA LEU A 311 13.60 1.12 10.13
C LEU A 311 14.49 0.23 11.01
N ARG A 312 14.53 0.49 12.31
CA ARG A 312 15.30 -0.31 13.25
C ARG A 312 14.86 -1.77 13.22
N ARG A 313 13.56 -2.04 13.27
CA ARG A 313 13.02 -3.40 13.24
C ARG A 313 13.35 -4.15 11.96
N ARG A 314 13.33 -3.47 10.81
CA ARG A 314 13.63 -4.06 9.50
C ARG A 314 15.08 -4.53 9.40
N TYR A 315 16.03 -3.77 9.92
CA TYR A 315 17.45 -4.08 9.73
C TYR A 315 18.12 -4.79 10.91
N TRP A 316 17.53 -4.75 12.11
CA TRP A 316 18.11 -5.39 13.30
C TRP A 316 18.18 -6.92 13.23
N GLY A 317 17.34 -7.55 12.41
CA GLY A 317 17.31 -9.01 12.24
C GLY A 317 17.81 -9.50 10.89
N LEU A 318 18.52 -8.66 10.12
CA LEU A 318 19.06 -9.04 8.83
C LEU A 318 20.52 -9.45 8.97
N GLU A 319 20.87 -10.59 8.38
CA GLU A 319 22.23 -11.08 8.27
C GLU A 319 22.48 -11.49 6.82
N TYR A 320 23.60 -11.07 6.25
CA TYR A 320 24.03 -11.47 4.92
C TYR A 320 25.00 -12.62 5.05
N ARG A 321 24.70 -13.76 4.42
CA ARG A 321 25.50 -14.98 4.48
C ARG A 321 25.99 -15.36 3.09
N LEU A 322 27.30 -15.51 2.93
CA LEU A 322 27.92 -15.96 1.69
C LEU A 322 28.20 -17.47 1.81
N TYR A 323 27.58 -18.27 0.95
CA TYR A 323 27.77 -19.71 0.85
C TYR A 323 28.57 -20.03 -0.41
N PRO A 324 29.20 -21.22 -0.53
CA PRO A 324 29.87 -21.64 -1.76
C PRO A 324 28.96 -21.62 -3.01
N THR A 325 27.65 -21.77 -2.82
CA THR A 325 26.65 -21.83 -3.90
C THR A 325 26.04 -20.47 -4.26
N GLY A 326 26.16 -19.45 -3.40
CA GLY A 326 25.52 -18.15 -3.58
C GLY A 326 25.37 -17.36 -2.29
N ILE A 327 24.57 -16.30 -2.34
CA ILE A 327 24.41 -15.31 -1.27
C ILE A 327 23.00 -15.43 -0.71
N ALA A 328 22.85 -15.54 0.62
CA ALA A 328 21.56 -15.51 1.29
C ALA A 328 21.40 -14.24 2.11
N ILE A 329 20.23 -13.62 1.99
CA ILE A 329 19.75 -12.63 2.95
C ILE A 329 18.94 -13.40 3.99
N TYR A 330 19.44 -13.49 5.20
CA TYR A 330 18.87 -14.27 6.29
C TYR A 330 18.15 -13.37 7.27
N ASN A 331 16.97 -13.80 7.73
CA ASN A 331 16.23 -13.16 8.80
C ASN A 331 16.49 -13.93 10.10
N THR A 332 17.38 -13.41 10.95
CA THR A 332 17.77 -14.05 12.21
C THR A 332 16.63 -14.13 13.21
N ARG A 333 15.63 -13.26 13.11
CA ARG A 333 14.47 -13.25 14.02
C ARG A 333 13.47 -14.36 13.72
N HIS A 334 13.33 -14.74 12.46
CA HIS A 334 12.37 -15.75 12.01
C HIS A 334 13.03 -17.04 11.55
N GLU A 335 14.37 -17.10 11.57
CA GLU A 335 15.16 -18.23 11.09
C GLU A 335 14.79 -18.63 9.66
N THR A 336 14.51 -17.61 8.81
CA THR A 336 14.07 -17.82 7.43
C THR A 336 15.02 -17.13 6.47
N VAL A 337 15.30 -17.80 5.35
CA VAL A 337 15.95 -17.16 4.20
C VAL A 337 14.94 -16.20 3.56
N VAL A 338 15.29 -14.92 3.48
CA VAL A 338 14.49 -13.88 2.81
C VAL A 338 14.64 -14.01 1.30
N ARG A 339 15.90 -14.09 0.83
CA ARG A 339 16.24 -14.21 -0.59
C ARG A 339 17.55 -14.96 -0.71
N PHE A 340 17.62 -15.92 -1.63
CA PHE A 340 18.87 -16.59 -2.00
C PHE A 340 19.21 -16.24 -3.46
N VAL A 341 20.45 -15.83 -3.70
CA VAL A 341 20.98 -15.43 -5.00
C VAL A 341 22.13 -16.36 -5.37
N PRO A 342 21.92 -17.35 -6.26
CA PRO A 342 22.98 -18.22 -6.72
C PRO A 342 24.10 -17.44 -7.43
N TYR A 343 25.37 -17.84 -7.26
CA TYR A 343 26.47 -17.14 -7.98
C TYR A 343 26.35 -17.20 -9.50
N ARG A 344 25.64 -18.19 -10.07
CA ARG A 344 25.42 -18.28 -11.52
C ARG A 344 24.52 -17.19 -12.06
N THR A 345 23.71 -16.55 -11.22
CA THR A 345 22.77 -15.51 -11.68
C THR A 345 23.36 -14.12 -11.51
N ILE A 346 24.59 -13.97 -11.01
CA ILE A 346 25.22 -12.67 -10.76
C ILE A 346 26.13 -12.36 -11.95
N GLU A 347 25.79 -11.33 -12.70
CA GLU A 347 26.55 -10.82 -13.84
C GLU A 347 27.68 -9.88 -13.37
N ASP A 348 27.36 -8.95 -12.48
CA ASP A 348 28.33 -7.98 -11.94
C ASP A 348 28.11 -7.72 -10.44
N CYS A 349 29.17 -7.30 -9.77
CA CYS A 349 29.18 -6.96 -8.35
C CYS A 349 29.89 -5.63 -8.13
N THR A 350 29.11 -4.57 -7.91
CA THR A 350 29.64 -3.21 -7.71
C THR A 350 29.49 -2.76 -6.25
N CYS A 351 30.51 -2.07 -5.72
CA CYS A 351 30.39 -1.40 -4.42
C CYS A 351 29.92 0.04 -4.62
N TYR A 352 28.70 0.33 -4.21
CA TYR A 352 28.16 1.68 -4.25
C TYR A 352 28.41 2.43 -2.93
N ARG A 353 28.96 3.64 -3.04
CA ARG A 353 29.14 4.59 -1.93
C ARG A 353 28.50 5.94 -2.26
N GLY A 354 27.21 6.05 -1.97
CA GLY A 354 26.52 7.34 -1.96
C GLY A 354 27.15 8.33 -0.99
N VAL A 355 26.85 9.62 -1.14
CA VAL A 355 27.44 10.72 -0.36
C VAL A 355 27.22 10.51 1.15
N LEU A 356 25.98 10.21 1.55
CA LEU A 356 25.62 10.00 2.95
C LEU A 356 26.23 8.72 3.57
N PRO A 357 26.13 7.53 2.93
CA PRO A 357 26.84 6.34 3.39
C PRO A 357 28.35 6.55 3.53
N ARG A 358 28.98 7.27 2.59
CA ARG A 358 30.42 7.55 2.61
C ARG A 358 30.84 8.33 3.85
N ALA A 359 30.08 9.34 4.25
CA ALA A 359 30.34 10.14 5.45
C ALA A 359 30.29 9.29 6.74
N LEU A 360 29.57 8.18 6.73
CA LEU A 360 29.38 7.29 7.87
C LEU A 360 30.21 5.99 7.78
N GLY A 361 31.12 5.89 6.82
CA GLY A 361 31.93 4.68 6.63
C GLY A 361 31.12 3.45 6.21
N LEU A 362 29.98 3.67 5.53
CA LEU A 362 29.12 2.62 4.99
C LEU A 362 29.31 2.46 3.49
N SER A 363 29.15 1.21 3.03
CA SER A 363 29.08 0.85 1.62
C SER A 363 27.92 -0.11 1.40
N SER A 364 27.33 -0.07 0.21
CA SER A 364 26.40 -1.10 -0.25
C SER A 364 27.09 -1.94 -1.32
N VAL A 365 26.79 -3.23 -1.38
CA VAL A 365 27.21 -4.11 -2.48
C VAL A 365 25.99 -4.35 -3.35
N CYS A 366 26.04 -3.94 -4.61
CA CYS A 366 24.99 -4.12 -5.60
C CYS A 366 25.38 -5.30 -6.50
N LEU A 367 24.49 -6.29 -6.56
CA LEU A 367 24.65 -7.47 -7.39
C LEU A 367 23.71 -7.32 -8.58
N THR A 368 24.27 -7.13 -9.76
CA THR A 368 23.50 -7.11 -11.01
C THR A 368 23.31 -8.53 -11.46
N LEU A 369 22.06 -8.93 -11.65
CA LEU A 369 21.67 -10.28 -11.99
C LEU A 369 21.54 -10.44 -13.50
N GLU A 370 22.02 -11.57 -14.02
CA GLU A 370 21.86 -11.93 -15.42
C GLU A 370 20.36 -11.96 -15.77
N GLU A 371 19.96 -11.22 -16.80
CA GLU A 371 18.56 -11.24 -17.25
C GLU A 371 18.17 -12.68 -17.61
N PRO A 372 17.05 -13.21 -17.08
CA PRO A 372 16.60 -14.53 -17.47
C PRO A 372 16.38 -14.54 -19.00
N PRO A 373 16.80 -15.60 -19.71
CA PRO A 373 16.69 -15.66 -21.17
C PRO A 373 15.28 -15.31 -21.60
N THR A 374 15.18 -14.45 -22.62
CA THR A 374 14.02 -13.63 -23.01
C THR A 374 12.72 -14.39 -23.32
N GLY A 375 12.70 -15.72 -23.23
CA GLY A 375 11.51 -16.57 -23.34
C GLY A 375 10.93 -17.09 -22.02
N ALA A 376 11.56 -16.82 -20.86
CA ALA A 376 11.10 -17.32 -19.55
C ALA A 376 10.30 -16.29 -18.72
N ARG A 377 10.09 -15.06 -19.22
CA ARG A 377 9.34 -13.97 -18.57
C ARG A 377 7.82 -14.09 -18.77
N ASP A 378 7.25 -15.29 -18.61
CA ASP A 378 5.86 -15.61 -18.99
C ASP A 378 4.79 -15.15 -17.98
N GLY A 379 5.05 -14.07 -17.24
CA GLY A 379 4.16 -13.61 -16.16
C GLY A 379 4.24 -12.12 -15.81
N ARG A 380 4.88 -11.29 -16.63
CA ARG A 380 4.87 -9.84 -16.41
C ARG A 380 3.44 -9.33 -16.67
N PHE A 381 2.97 -8.43 -15.80
CA PHE A 381 1.69 -7.75 -15.95
C PHE A 381 1.60 -7.07 -17.32
N ARG A 382 1.03 -7.75 -18.32
CA ARG A 382 0.49 -7.08 -19.52
C ARG A 382 -0.78 -6.37 -19.09
N THR A 383 -0.64 -5.14 -18.61
CA THR A 383 -1.77 -4.22 -18.65
C THR A 383 -2.15 -4.06 -20.13
N VAL A 384 -3.43 -4.25 -20.44
CA VAL A 384 -3.99 -4.27 -21.80
C VAL A 384 -3.81 -2.93 -22.56
N PHE A 385 -3.06 -1.97 -22.00
CA PHE A 385 -2.82 -0.64 -22.53
C PHE A 385 -1.35 -0.30 -22.84
N SER A 386 -0.39 -1.22 -22.74
CA SER A 386 1.01 -0.94 -23.13
C SER A 386 1.40 -1.58 -24.46
N SER A 387 0.80 -1.13 -25.56
CA SER A 387 1.50 -1.09 -26.84
C SER A 387 2.14 0.28 -26.96
N THR A 388 3.45 0.34 -27.22
CA THR A 388 4.31 1.53 -27.46
C THR A 388 4.92 2.24 -26.23
N GLU A 389 6.21 1.99 -26.02
CA GLU A 389 7.30 2.91 -25.61
C GLU A 389 7.14 3.92 -24.46
N SER A 390 6.09 3.87 -23.64
CA SER A 390 5.84 4.91 -22.63
C SER A 390 6.14 4.44 -21.20
N ALA A 391 7.22 5.01 -20.63
CA ALA A 391 7.51 5.20 -19.20
C ALA A 391 7.10 4.09 -18.21
N SER A 392 8.06 3.23 -17.86
CA SER A 392 7.97 2.29 -16.73
C SER A 392 8.00 3.02 -15.38
N PHE A 393 6.83 3.46 -14.91
CA PHE A 393 6.69 3.92 -13.53
C PHE A 393 6.53 2.72 -12.58
N GLY A 394 7.62 2.40 -11.87
CA GLY A 394 7.57 2.01 -10.46
C GLY A 394 7.27 0.55 -10.08
N ALA A 395 7.28 -0.41 -11.00
CA ALA A 395 7.25 -1.83 -10.65
C ALA A 395 8.16 -2.61 -11.62
N ASP A 396 9.03 -3.46 -11.07
CA ASP A 396 9.99 -4.35 -11.76
C ASP A 396 11.27 -3.74 -12.35
N ASP A 397 11.97 -2.92 -11.56
CA ASP A 397 13.45 -2.82 -11.65
C ASP A 397 14.15 -3.48 -10.43
N ASP A 398 13.37 -3.99 -9.46
CA ASP A 398 13.86 -4.64 -8.23
C ASP A 398 14.33 -6.10 -8.44
N ASP A 399 14.20 -6.63 -9.67
CA ASP A 399 14.63 -7.99 -10.01
C ASP A 399 15.99 -8.06 -10.71
N VAL A 400 16.53 -6.93 -11.17
CA VAL A 400 17.86 -6.89 -11.79
C VAL A 400 18.95 -6.69 -10.74
N ASP A 401 18.69 -5.91 -9.69
CA ASP A 401 19.73 -5.60 -8.69
C ASP A 401 19.38 -6.08 -7.28
N VAL A 402 20.26 -6.89 -6.68
CA VAL A 402 20.20 -7.25 -5.26
C VAL A 402 21.22 -6.42 -4.49
N VAL A 403 20.73 -5.57 -3.57
CA VAL A 403 21.58 -4.67 -2.79
C VAL A 403 21.76 -5.17 -1.35
N LEU A 404 22.99 -5.55 -0.99
CA LEU A 404 23.42 -5.74 0.40
C LEU A 404 23.69 -4.35 1.01
N ARG A 405 22.77 -3.88 1.87
CA ARG A 405 22.76 -2.50 2.35
C ARG A 405 23.56 -2.32 3.63
N ALA A 406 24.21 -1.16 3.73
CA ALA A 406 24.78 -0.59 4.96
C ALA A 406 25.83 -1.46 5.66
N LEU A 407 26.70 -2.11 4.89
CA LEU A 407 27.86 -2.81 5.43
C LEU A 407 28.97 -1.80 5.79
N PRO A 408 29.71 -2.01 6.90
CA PRO A 408 30.97 -1.33 7.12
C PRO A 408 31.89 -1.47 5.90
N VAL A 409 32.64 -0.42 5.56
CA VAL A 409 33.48 -0.39 4.36
C VAL A 409 34.43 -1.59 4.24
N ALA A 410 35.02 -2.05 5.35
CA ALA A 410 35.90 -3.20 5.36
C ALA A 410 35.15 -4.52 5.05
N GLU A 411 33.98 -4.70 5.65
CA GLU A 411 33.10 -5.86 5.42
C GLU A 411 32.57 -5.90 3.99
N ALA A 412 32.14 -4.77 3.44
CA ALA A 412 31.68 -4.68 2.06
C ALA A 412 32.79 -5.04 1.06
N ARG A 413 34.03 -4.63 1.33
CA ARG A 413 35.18 -4.99 0.49
C ARG A 413 35.48 -6.49 0.58
N GLY A 414 35.49 -7.06 1.79
CA GLY A 414 35.69 -8.50 1.98
C GLY A 414 34.60 -9.34 1.31
N ALA A 415 33.34 -8.94 1.43
CA ALA A 415 32.23 -9.60 0.74
C ALA A 415 32.40 -9.55 -0.78
N ARG A 416 32.74 -8.38 -1.35
CA ARG A 416 33.01 -8.23 -2.78
C ARG A 416 34.16 -9.11 -3.25
N GLU A 417 35.30 -9.10 -2.55
CA GLU A 417 36.46 -9.91 -2.92
C GLU A 417 36.13 -11.41 -2.95
N LEU A 418 35.33 -11.90 -1.99
CA LEU A 418 34.84 -13.28 -1.99
C LEU A 418 33.93 -13.58 -3.18
N ILE A 419 33.03 -12.67 -3.53
CA ILE A 419 32.12 -12.81 -4.68
C ILE A 419 32.93 -12.83 -5.99
N ASP A 420 33.86 -11.89 -6.15
CA ASP A 420 34.73 -11.78 -7.32
C ASP A 420 35.64 -13.02 -7.47
N ASN A 421 36.12 -13.59 -6.36
CA ASN A 421 36.89 -14.84 -6.37
C ASN A 421 36.05 -16.03 -6.83
N HIS A 422 34.83 -16.18 -6.31
CA HIS A 422 33.93 -17.25 -6.74
C HIS A 422 33.54 -17.11 -8.22
N HIS A 423 33.32 -15.89 -8.69
CA HIS A 423 33.04 -15.61 -10.09
C HIS A 423 34.22 -16.01 -11.00
N ARG A 424 35.46 -15.60 -10.64
CA ARG A 424 36.68 -15.97 -11.38
C ARG A 424 36.95 -17.48 -11.39
N GLN A 425 36.74 -18.15 -10.26
CA GLN A 425 36.91 -19.60 -10.16
C GLN A 425 35.97 -20.31 -11.15
N ARG A 426 34.69 -19.91 -11.18
CA ARG A 426 33.71 -20.48 -12.12
C ARG A 426 34.03 -20.22 -13.58
N GLN A 427 34.48 -19.01 -13.92
CA GLN A 427 34.91 -18.73 -15.30
C GLN A 427 36.09 -19.61 -15.73
N THR A 428 36.95 -20.01 -14.78
CA THR A 428 38.07 -20.92 -15.05
C THR A 428 37.58 -22.36 -15.21
N GLU A 429 36.68 -22.81 -14.34
CA GLU A 429 36.03 -24.12 -14.43
C GLU A 429 35.24 -24.27 -15.76
N ALA A 430 34.51 -23.22 -16.18
CA ALA A 430 33.76 -23.22 -17.43
C ALA A 430 34.65 -23.17 -18.70
N LYS A 431 35.90 -22.70 -18.59
CA LYS A 431 36.88 -22.72 -19.69
C LYS A 431 37.63 -24.04 -19.80
N THR A 432 37.64 -24.84 -18.73
CA THR A 432 38.38 -26.10 -18.64
C THR A 432 37.48 -27.32 -18.90
N ALA A 433 36.19 -27.21 -18.61
CA ALA A 433 35.14 -28.09 -19.12
C ALA A 433 34.87 -27.84 -20.60
#